data_AF-A0A7C4E297-F1
#
_entry.id   AF-A0A7C4E297-F1
#
_cell.length_a   1.000
_cell.length_b   1.000
_cell.length_c   1.000
_cell.angle_alpha   90.00
_cell.angle_beta   90.00
_cell.angle_gamma   90.00
#
_symmetry.space_group_name_H-M   'P 1'
#
loop_
_entity.id
_entity.type
_entity.pdbx_description
1 polymer ?
#
loop_
_entity_poly.entity_id
_entity_poly.type
_entity_poly.pdbx_seq_one_letter_code
_entity_poly.pdbx_strand_id
1 'polypeptide(L)'
;MVERILKKISSFSKDKIMHFTAGMLLFLGFYLFFDAGYSLIAVALIGALKEVYDKFHKGHCVEVKDFLATILGGLVVYLFLILK
;
A
#
# COMPACT_ATOMS: atom_id res chain seq x y z
N MET A 1 -19.39 -7.08 -23.89
CA MET A 1 -19.77 -6.84 -22.48
C MET A 1 -18.84 -7.59 -21.52
N VAL A 2 -18.60 -8.89 -21.76
CA VAL A 2 -17.68 -9.74 -20.97
C VAL A 2 -16.26 -9.18 -20.85
N GLU A 3 -15.67 -8.70 -21.95
CA GLU A 3 -14.31 -8.13 -21.94
C GLU A 3 -14.15 -6.91 -21.01
N ARG A 4 -15.18 -6.07 -20.87
CA ARG A 4 -15.15 -4.92 -19.95
C ARG A 4 -15.19 -5.38 -18.49
N ILE A 5 -15.93 -6.45 -18.20
CA ILE A 5 -16.02 -7.04 -16.86
C ILE A 5 -14.67 -7.67 -16.50
N LEU A 6 -14.08 -8.46 -17.41
CA LEU A 6 -12.76 -9.05 -17.21
C LEU A 6 -11.68 -8.00 -16.99
N LYS A 7 -11.68 -6.92 -17.79
CA LYS A 7 -10.72 -5.83 -17.64
C LYS A 7 -10.86 -5.10 -16.30
N LYS A 8 -12.10 -4.88 -15.83
CA LYS A 8 -12.37 -4.23 -14.54
C LYS A 8 -11.96 -5.11 -13.35
N ILE A 9 -12.18 -6.43 -13.44
CA ILE A 9 -11.70 -7.39 -12.44
C ILE A 9 -10.16 -7.40 -12.42
N SER A 10 -9.52 -7.45 -13.59
CA SER A 10 -8.05 -7.45 -13.67
C SER A 10 -7.42 -6.15 -13.17
N SER A 11 -8.06 -4.99 -13.42
CA SER A 11 -7.52 -3.72 -12.96
C SER A 11 -7.66 -3.60 -11.44
N PHE A 12 -8.79 -4.05 -10.88
CA PHE A 12 -9.03 -4.05 -9.44
C PHE A 12 -8.02 -4.91 -8.67
N SER A 13 -7.66 -6.08 -9.21
CA SER A 13 -6.63 -6.93 -8.61
C SER A 13 -5.23 -6.33 -8.76
N LYS A 14 -4.91 -5.73 -9.92
CA LYS A 14 -3.59 -5.14 -10.17
C LYS A 14 -3.31 -3.94 -9.26
N ASP A 15 -4.31 -3.09 -9.06
CA ASP A 15 -4.20 -1.88 -8.24
C ASP A 15 -3.80 -2.20 -6.79
N LYS A 16 -4.43 -3.21 -6.19
CA LYS A 16 -4.12 -3.66 -4.83
C LYS A 16 -2.74 -4.29 -4.69
N ILE A 17 -2.31 -5.04 -5.71
CA ILE A 17 -0.95 -5.60 -5.73
C ILE A 17 0.08 -4.47 -5.79
N MET A 18 -0.21 -3.40 -6.54
CA MET A 18 0.66 -2.22 -6.58
C MET A 18 0.72 -1.52 -5.21
N HIS A 19 -0.42 -1.34 -4.54
CA HIS A 19 -0.44 -0.79 -3.18
C HIS A 19 0.33 -1.64 -2.17
N PHE A 20 0.15 -2.96 -2.22
CA PHE A 20 0.90 -3.88 -1.39
C PHE A 20 2.41 -3.79 -1.64
N THR A 21 2.83 -3.82 -2.91
CA THR A 21 4.25 -3.75 -3.29
C THR A 21 4.85 -2.38 -2.91
N ALA A 22 4.09 -1.30 -3.08
CA ALA A 22 4.50 0.04 -2.64
C ALA A 22 4.72 0.08 -1.12
N GLY A 23 3.86 -0.56 -0.34
CA GLY A 23 4.04 -0.72 1.11
C GLY A 23 5.34 -1.42 1.48
N MET A 24 5.70 -2.50 0.78
CA MET A 24 6.98 -3.20 0.98
C MET A 24 8.19 -2.31 0.67
N LEU A 25 8.15 -1.60 -0.47
CA LEU A 25 9.24 -0.73 -0.90
C LEU A 25 9.41 0.48 0.03
N LEU A 26 8.30 1.09 0.45
CA LEU A 26 8.32 2.17 1.44
C LEU A 26 8.94 1.69 2.75
N PHE A 27 8.55 0.51 3.24
CA PHE A 27 9.14 -0.05 4.46
C PHE A 27 10.66 -0.20 4.31
N LEU A 28 11.13 -0.85 3.24
CA LEU A 28 12.55 -1.06 2.99
C LEU A 28 13.32 0.27 2.87
N GLY A 29 12.72 1.26 2.20
CA GLY A 29 13.31 2.59 2.05
C GLY A 29 13.45 3.32 3.39
N PHE A 30 12.43 3.29 4.25
CA PHE A 30 12.50 3.88 5.58
C PHE A 30 13.46 3.10 6.50
N TYR A 31 13.52 1.78 6.37
CA TYR A 31 14.40 0.93 7.19
C TYR A 31 15.89 1.22 6.97
N LEU A 32 16.27 1.84 5.85
CA LEU A 32 17.65 2.31 5.64
C LEU A 32 18.06 3.45 6.60
N PHE A 33 17.10 4.17 7.17
CA PHE A 33 17.34 5.35 8.00
C PHE A 33 16.74 5.24 9.40
N PHE A 34 15.77 4.33 9.60
CA PHE A 34 15.01 4.18 10.83
C PHE A 34 14.95 2.71 11.28
N ASP A 35 14.60 2.48 12.54
CA ASP A 35 14.29 1.13 13.04
C ASP A 35 13.03 0.54 12.35
N ALA A 36 12.86 -0.78 12.46
CA ALA A 36 11.74 -1.52 11.88
C ALA A 36 10.38 -1.02 12.38
N GLY A 37 10.24 -0.67 13.66
CA GLY A 37 9.01 -0.13 14.22
C GLY A 37 8.67 1.24 13.64
N TYR A 38 9.63 2.16 13.62
CA TYR A 38 9.45 3.49 13.01
C TYR A 38 9.18 3.42 11.51
N SER A 39 9.78 2.46 10.80
CA SER A 39 9.55 2.24 9.38
C SER A 39 8.11 1.80 9.10
N LEU A 40 7.54 0.92 9.95
CA LEU A 40 6.15 0.50 9.82
C LEU A 40 5.17 1.66 10.07
N ILE A 41 5.46 2.51 11.07
CA ILE A 41 4.67 3.73 11.32
C ILE A 41 4.73 4.66 10.12
N ALA A 42 5.92 4.86 9.53
CA ALA A 42 6.08 5.70 8.35
C ALA A 42 5.27 5.18 7.15
N VAL A 43 5.24 3.87 6.91
CA VAL A 43 4.39 3.25 5.87
C VAL A 43 2.91 3.53 6.11
N ALA A 44 2.43 3.37 7.35
CA ALA A 44 1.04 3.65 7.70
C ALA A 44 0.70 5.14 7.50
N LEU A 45 1.59 6.05 7.90
CA LEU A 45 1.39 7.49 7.68
C LEU A 45 1.33 7.84 6.19
N ILE A 46 2.25 7.32 5.38
CA ILE A 46 2.25 7.57 3.92
C ILE A 46 1.00 6.97 3.25
N GLY A 47 0.59 5.76 3.64
CA GLY A 47 -0.65 5.16 3.15
C GLY A 47 -1.87 6.01 3.47
N ALA A 48 -1.97 6.53 4.70
CA ALA A 48 -3.08 7.41 5.10
C ALA A 48 -3.03 8.75 4.34
N LEU A 49 -1.84 9.33 4.16
CA LEU A 49 -1.66 10.56 3.39
C LEU A 49 -2.07 10.39 1.93
N LYS A 50 -1.80 9.23 1.30
CA LYS A 50 -2.27 8.91 -0.06
C LYS A 50 -3.80 8.91 -0.13
N GLU A 51 -4.49 8.29 0.81
CA GLU A 51 -5.97 8.28 0.83
C GLU A 51 -6.55 9.68 1.07
N VAL A 52 -5.90 10.48 1.92
CA VAL A 52 -6.27 11.89 2.12
C VAL A 52 -6.06 12.67 0.81
N TYR A 53 -4.95 12.46 0.12
CA TYR A 53 -4.66 13.07 -1.18
C TYR A 53 -5.75 12.72 -2.21
N ASP A 54 -6.12 11.43 -2.31
CA ASP A 54 -7.16 10.95 -3.20
C ASP A 54 -8.53 11.58 -2.92
N LYS A 55 -8.84 11.85 -1.65
CA LYS A 55 -10.08 12.56 -1.25
C LYS A 55 -10.19 13.95 -1.87
N PHE A 56 -9.06 14.63 -2.07
CA PHE A 56 -9.02 16.01 -2.57
C PHE A 56 -8.79 16.11 -4.09
N HIS A 57 -8.43 15.02 -4.77
CA HIS A 57 -8.11 15.03 -6.20
C HIS A 57 -9.22 14.39 -7.04
N LYS A 58 -9.73 15.15 -8.03
CA LYS A 58 -10.78 14.68 -8.93
C LYS A 58 -10.30 13.48 -9.74
N GLY A 59 -11.08 12.40 -9.75
CA GLY A 59 -10.75 11.16 -10.48
C GLY A 59 -10.13 10.07 -9.62
N HIS A 60 -9.81 10.36 -8.36
CA HIS A 60 -9.40 9.39 -7.35
C HIS A 60 -10.55 9.14 -6.36
N CYS A 61 -10.62 7.92 -5.83
CA CYS A 61 -11.59 7.52 -4.83
C CYS A 61 -10.84 7.09 -3.58
N VAL A 62 -11.30 7.55 -2.42
CA VAL A 62 -10.81 7.01 -1.14
C VAL A 62 -11.20 5.55 -1.06
N GLU A 63 -10.22 4.65 -1.05
CA GLU A 63 -10.40 3.22 -0.95
C GLU A 63 -9.58 2.67 0.22
N VAL A 64 -10.27 2.40 1.33
CA VAL A 64 -9.66 1.83 2.55
C VAL A 64 -8.88 0.53 2.29
N LYS A 65 -9.22 -0.18 1.21
CA LYS A 65 -8.52 -1.42 0.83
C LYS A 65 -7.10 -1.15 0.31
N ASP A 66 -6.84 0.01 -0.30
CA ASP A 66 -5.52 0.41 -0.78
C ASP A 66 -4.60 0.77 0.38
N PHE A 67 -5.16 1.48 1.36
CA PHE A 67 -4.50 1.73 2.65
C PHE A 67 -4.13 0.41 3.36
N LEU A 68 -5.09 -0.51 3.48
CA LEU A 68 -4.84 -1.82 4.09
C LEU A 68 -3.80 -2.61 3.30
N ALA A 69 -3.86 -2.63 1.97
CA ALA A 69 -2.86 -3.29 1.13
C ALA A 69 -1.47 -2.71 1.38
N THR A 70 -1.34 -1.39 1.46
CA THR A 70 -0.08 -0.69 1.74
C THR A 70 0.48 -1.08 3.12
N ILE A 71 -0.34 -1.08 4.17
CA ILE A 71 0.08 -1.51 5.51
C ILE A 71 0.50 -2.99 5.52
N LEU A 72 -0.29 -3.86 4.89
CA LEU A 72 0.01 -5.29 4.83
C LEU A 72 1.34 -5.56 4.13
N GLY A 73 1.66 -4.81 3.07
CA GLY A 73 2.95 -4.88 2.40
C GLY A 73 4.12 -4.57 3.36
N GLY A 74 4.04 -3.45 4.08
CA GLY A 74 5.05 -3.10 5.07
C GLY A 74 5.14 -4.10 6.22
N LEU A 75 4.00 -4.60 6.70
CA LEU A 75 3.91 -5.56 7.78
C LEU A 75 4.56 -6.91 7.42
N VAL A 76 4.41 -7.37 6.18
CA VAL A 76 5.05 -8.61 5.71
C VAL A 76 6.57 -8.50 5.79
N VAL A 77 7.13 -7.35 5.36
CA VAL A 77 8.59 -7.11 5.46
C VAL A 77 9.02 -7.02 6.93
N TYR A 78 8.28 -6.30 7.76
CA TYR A 78 8.52 -6.18 9.19
C TYR A 78 8.60 -7.56 9.89
N LEU A 79 7.60 -8.42 9.65
CA LEU A 79 7.56 -9.77 10.21
C LEU A 79 8.73 -10.62 9.72
N PHE A 80 9.07 -10.53 8.42
CA PHE A 80 10.21 -11.25 7.86
C PHE A 80 11.54 -10.84 8.51
N LEU A 81 11.71 -9.58 8.88
CA LEU A 81 12.93 -9.10 9.55
C LEU A 81 13.00 -9.49 11.02
N ILE A 82 11.87 -9.60 11.72
CA ILE A 82 11.83 -9.97 13.15
C ILE A 82 11.89 -11.47 13.38
N LEU A 83 11.31 -12.27 12.49
CA LEU A 83 11.29 -13.73 12.59
C LEU A 83 12.59 -14.40 12.10
N LYS A 84 13.56 -13.60 11.66
CA LYS A 84 14.87 -14.04 11.22
C LYS A 84 15.83 -14.16 12.39
#